data_AF-A0A914RBZ3-F1
#
_entry.id   AF-A0A914RBZ3-F1
#
_cell.length_a   1.000
_cell.length_b   1.000
_cell.length_c   1.000
_cell.angle_alpha   90.00
_cell.angle_beta   90.00
_cell.angle_gamma   90.00
#
_symmetry.space_group_name_H-M   'P 1'
#
loop_
_entity.id
_entity.type
_entity.pdbx_description
1 polymer ?
#
loop_
_entity_poly.entity_id
_entity_poly.type
_entity_poly.pdbx_seq_one_letter_code
_entity_poly.pdbx_strand_id
1 'polypeptide(L)'
;MKAQLNEEQEERVAQLRKLVKPNLTDYYDTDFNLLRWLQGHPGSVESVAEKLNEHLRARLNVRFVLSFEIVHLYEHQELVGFA
;
A
#
# COMPACT_ATOMS: atom_id res chain seq x y z
N MET A 1 -18.88 3.59 -3.87
CA MET A 1 -19.26 4.95 -3.45
C MET A 1 -17.99 5.75 -3.27
N LYS A 2 -17.85 6.91 -3.93
CA LYS A 2 -16.85 7.89 -3.48
C LYS A 2 -17.30 8.36 -2.11
N ALA A 3 -16.42 8.34 -1.11
CA ALA A 3 -16.68 9.08 0.11
C ALA A 3 -16.84 10.55 -0.31
N GLN A 4 -17.94 11.21 0.10
CA GLN A 4 -18.01 12.66 -0.04
C GLN A 4 -17.00 13.23 0.95
N LEU A 5 -15.86 13.65 0.42
CA LEU A 5 -14.87 14.40 1.18
C LEU A 5 -15.32 15.86 1.24
N ASN A 6 -15.05 16.53 2.36
CA ASN A 6 -15.09 17.99 2.38
C ASN A 6 -13.77 18.56 1.81
N GLU A 7 -13.73 19.85 1.53
CA GLU A 7 -12.56 20.51 0.92
C GLU A 7 -11.27 20.27 1.71
N GLU A 8 -11.31 20.36 3.04
CA GLU A 8 -10.14 20.09 3.91
C GLU A 8 -9.64 18.64 3.76
N GLN A 9 -10.57 17.67 3.71
CA GLN A 9 -10.23 16.26 3.55
C GLN A 9 -9.65 15.99 2.16
N GLU A 10 -10.18 16.62 1.11
CA GLU A 10 -9.65 16.51 -0.25
C GLU A 10 -8.20 17.02 -0.33
N GLU A 11 -7.93 18.19 0.26
CA GLU A 11 -6.59 18.78 0.32
C GLU A 11 -5.61 17.87 1.06
N ARG A 12 -5.99 17.37 2.24
CA ARG A 12 -5.14 16.50 3.05
C ARG A 12 -4.89 15.16 2.38
N VAL A 13 -5.91 14.58 1.73
CA VAL A 13 -5.77 13.35 0.94
C VAL A 13 -4.82 13.57 -0.25
N ALA A 14 -4.95 14.68 -0.98
CA ALA A 14 -4.09 15.02 -2.10
C ALA A 14 -2.62 15.22 -1.64
N GLN A 15 -2.41 15.91 -0.52
CA GLN A 15 -1.09 16.10 0.07
C GLN A 15 -0.48 14.76 0.49
N LEU A 16 -1.23 13.92 1.21
CA LEU A 16 -0.76 12.59 1.62
C LEU A 16 -0.39 11.74 0.40
N ARG A 17 -1.27 11.69 -0.62
CA ARG A 17 -1.06 10.95 -1.87
C ARG A 17 0.27 11.34 -2.54
N LYS A 18 0.60 12.63 -2.56
CA LYS A 18 1.86 13.14 -3.12
C LYS A 18 3.07 12.65 -2.31
N LEU A 19 3.00 12.70 -0.98
CA LEU A 19 4.11 12.32 -0.09
C LEU A 19 4.42 10.83 -0.10
N VAL A 20 3.42 9.98 -0.35
CA VAL A 20 3.59 8.52 -0.36
C VAL A 20 3.66 7.92 -1.77
N LYS A 21 3.57 8.76 -2.81
CA LYS A 21 3.51 8.33 -4.23
C LYS A 21 4.58 7.30 -4.62
N PRO A 22 5.85 7.39 -4.16
CA PRO A 22 6.88 6.42 -4.52
C PRO A 22 6.60 4.99 -4.06
N ASN A 23 5.85 4.79 -2.97
CA ASN A 23 5.53 3.48 -2.41
C ASN A 23 4.04 3.10 -2.58
N LEU A 24 3.25 3.98 -3.19
CA LEU A 24 1.81 3.80 -3.31
C LEU A 24 1.50 2.75 -4.39
N THR A 25 0.56 1.86 -4.08
CA THR A 25 0.08 0.80 -4.99
C THR A 25 -1.37 1.07 -5.36
N ASP A 26 -1.84 0.52 -6.49
CA ASP A 26 -3.23 0.70 -6.93
C ASP A 26 -4.26 0.32 -5.87
N TYR A 27 -3.97 -0.72 -5.08
CA TYR A 27 -4.81 -1.14 -3.96
C TYR A 27 -4.94 -0.03 -2.88
N TYR A 28 -3.86 0.72 -2.63
CA TYR A 28 -3.83 1.80 -1.65
C TYR A 28 -4.17 3.19 -2.24
N ASP A 29 -4.08 3.39 -3.56
CA ASP A 29 -4.35 4.67 -4.23
C ASP A 29 -5.86 4.93 -4.38
N THR A 30 -6.56 5.02 -3.24
CA THR A 30 -7.96 5.44 -3.19
C THR A 30 -8.15 6.49 -2.10
N ASP A 31 -9.06 7.44 -2.33
CA ASP A 31 -9.37 8.49 -1.37
C ASP A 31 -9.79 7.90 -0.01
N PHE A 32 -10.55 6.80 -0.05
CA PHE A 32 -10.99 6.09 1.15
C PHE A 32 -9.83 5.51 1.97
N ASN A 33 -8.85 4.87 1.33
CA ASN A 33 -7.72 4.31 2.05
C ASN A 33 -6.83 5.39 2.65
N LEU A 34 -6.56 6.46 1.89
CA LEU A 34 -5.76 7.58 2.36
C LEU A 34 -6.47 8.35 3.48
N LEU A 35 -7.78 8.58 3.37
CA LEU A 35 -8.58 9.19 4.43
C LEU A 35 -8.58 8.35 5.70
N ARG A 36 -8.70 7.01 5.59
CA ARG A 36 -8.63 6.11 6.75
C ARG A 36 -7.30 6.29 7.50
N TRP A 37 -6.19 6.45 6.79
CA TRP A 37 -4.90 6.70 7.41
C TRP A 37 -4.85 8.04 8.13
N LEU A 38 -5.37 9.11 7.51
CA LEU A 38 -5.44 10.44 8.12
C LEU A 38 -6.33 10.49 9.37
N GLN A 39 -7.40 9.70 9.41
CA GLN A 39 -8.32 9.63 10.55
C GLN A 39 -7.81 8.69 11.66
N GLY A 40 -7.11 7.62 11.29
CA GLY A 40 -6.63 6.60 12.23
C GLY A 40 -5.30 6.94 12.91
N HIS A 41 -4.56 7.92 12.39
CA HIS A 41 -3.28 8.34 12.94
C HIS A 41 -3.30 9.83 13.28
N PRO A 42 -3.14 10.21 14.56
CA PRO A 42 -3.06 11.61 14.94
C PRO A 42 -1.76 12.24 14.44
N GLY A 43 -1.80 13.53 14.09
CA GLY A 43 -0.62 14.30 13.71
C GLY A 43 -0.78 15.05 12.38
N SER A 44 0.32 15.64 11.92
CA SER A 44 0.38 16.30 10.62
C SER A 44 0.36 15.28 9.48
N VAL A 45 0.06 15.73 8.26
CA VAL A 45 0.03 14.86 7.07
C VAL A 45 1.39 14.22 6.81
N GLU A 46 2.48 14.92 7.12
CA GLU A 46 3.86 14.44 7.01
C GLU A 46 4.15 13.28 7.98
N SER A 47 3.72 13.40 9.23
CA SER A 47 3.90 12.32 10.22
C SER A 47 3.11 11.05 9.84
N VAL A 48 1.89 11.24 9.30
CA VAL A 48 1.10 10.12 8.76
C VAL A 48 1.79 9.52 7.53
N ALA A 49 2.37 10.35 6.65
CA ALA A 49 3.08 9.89 5.46
C ALA A 49 4.33 9.06 5.78
N GLU A 50 5.08 9.41 6.82
CA GLU A 50 6.22 8.62 7.30
C GLU A 50 5.78 7.20 7.68
N LYS A 51 4.77 7.07 8.55
CA LYS A 51 4.20 5.79 8.99
C LYS A 51 3.62 4.98 7.83
N LEU A 52 2.89 5.64 6.93
CA LEU A 52 2.29 4.98 5.77
C LEU A 52 3.37 4.47 4.81
N ASN A 53 4.44 5.24 4.57
CA ASN A 53 5.55 4.78 3.74
C ASN A 53 6.25 3.55 4.32
N GLU A 54 6.45 3.49 5.64
CA GLU A 54 6.96 2.29 6.31
C GLU A 54 6.04 1.08 6.11
N HIS A 55 4.75 1.26 6.32
CA HIS A 55 3.74 0.22 6.12
C HIS A 55 3.71 -0.30 4.67
N LEU A 56 3.74 0.59 3.68
CA LEU A 56 3.73 0.24 2.26
C LEU A 56 5.00 -0.52 1.86
N ARG A 57 6.17 -0.09 2.33
CA ARG A 57 7.43 -0.80 2.09
C ARG A 57 7.43 -2.21 2.69
N ALA A 58 6.94 -2.35 3.93
CA ALA A 58 6.82 -3.66 4.57
C ALA A 58 5.91 -4.61 3.75
N ARG A 59 4.78 -4.09 3.24
CA ARG A 59 3.86 -4.85 2.37
C ARG A 59 4.50 -5.27 1.04
N LEU A 60 5.26 -4.39 0.41
CA LEU A 60 5.97 -4.69 -0.84
C LEU A 60 7.04 -5.76 -0.63
N ASN A 61 7.79 -5.67 0.46
CA ASN A 61 8.81 -6.66 0.82
C ASN A 61 8.18 -8.03 1.09
N VAL A 62 7.07 -8.10 1.85
CA VAL A 62 6.36 -9.37 2.06
C VAL A 62 5.84 -9.93 0.74
N ARG A 63 5.30 -9.09 -0.16
CA ARG A 63 4.88 -9.54 -1.48
C ARG A 63 6.06 -10.08 -2.31
N PHE A 64 7.23 -9.46 -2.22
CA PHE A 64 8.43 -9.92 -2.92
C PHE A 64 8.92 -11.27 -2.38
N VAL A 65 8.96 -11.44 -1.04
CA VAL A 65 9.35 -12.71 -0.40
C VAL A 65 8.37 -13.83 -0.78
N LEU A 66 7.07 -13.58 -0.69
CA LEU A 66 6.06 -14.57 -1.08
C LEU A 66 6.11 -14.88 -2.59
N SER A 67 6.39 -13.88 -3.43
CA SER A 67 6.51 -14.12 -4.88
C SER A 67 7.76 -14.95 -5.20
N PHE A 68 8.86 -14.73 -4.48
CA PHE A 68 10.09 -15.52 -4.64
C PHE A 68 9.91 -16.97 -4.17
N GLU A 69 9.29 -17.20 -3.00
CA GLU A 69 9.01 -18.54 -2.48
C GLU A 69 8.02 -19.30 -3.35
N ILE A 70 6.98 -18.65 -3.89
CA ILE A 70 6.00 -19.29 -4.78
C ILE A 70 6.64 -19.67 -6.12
N VAL A 71 7.52 -18.84 -6.69
CA VAL A 71 8.24 -19.20 -7.93
C VAL A 71 9.10 -20.45 -7.73
N HIS A 72 9.84 -20.55 -6.61
CA HIS A 72 10.61 -21.76 -6.30
C HIS A 72 9.73 -23.00 -6.04
N LEU A 73 8.54 -22.85 -5.46
CA LEU A 73 7.61 -23.96 -5.27
C LEU A 73 7.02 -24.47 -6.60
N TYR A 74 6.80 -23.60 -7.58
CA TYR A 74 6.30 -23.99 -8.91
C TYR A 74 7.40 -24.61 -9.78
N GLU A 75 8.62 -24.09 -9.78
CA GLU A 75 9.74 -24.68 -10.54
C GLU A 75 10.10 -26.11 -10.07
N HIS A 76 9.87 -26.44 -8.80
CA HIS A 76 10.10 -27.79 -8.28
C HIS A 76 8.95 -28.78 -8.51
N GLN A 77 7.74 -28.35 -8.88
CA GLN A 77 6.62 -29.25 -9.16
C GLN A 77 6.58 -29.78 -10.61
N GLU A 78 7.25 -29.13 -11.57
CA GLU A 78 7.30 -29.65 -12.96
C GLU A 78 8.28 -30.83 -13.15
N LEU A 79 9.08 -31.18 -12.15
CA LEU A 79 10.05 -32.30 -12.25
C LEU A 79 9.52 -33.65 -11.72
N VAL A 80 8.29 -33.73 -11.22
CA VAL A 80 7.71 -34.99 -10.67
C VAL A 80 6.47 -35.46 -11.44
N GLY A 81 6.37 -35.05 -12.70
CA GLY A 81 5.15 -35.19 -13.51
C GLY A 81 5.28 -36.03 -14.79
N PHE A 82 6.34 -36.81 -15.01
CA PHE A 82 6.38 -37.81 -16.09
C PHE A 82 7.37 -38.92 -15.76
N ALA A 83 6.87 -40.02 -15.20
CA ALA A 83 7.49 -41.35 -15.24
C ALA A 83 6.38 -42.41 -15.18
#